data_AF-A0A2A2RIR8-F1
#
_entry.id   AF-A0A2A2RIR8-F1
#
_cell.length_a   1.000
_cell.length_b   1.000
_cell.length_c   1.000
_cell.angle_alpha   90.00
_cell.angle_beta   90.00
_cell.angle_gamma   90.00
#
_symmetry.space_group_name_H-M   'P 1'
#
loop_
_entity.id
_entity.type
_entity.pdbx_description
1 polymer ?
#
loop_
_entity_poly.entity_id
_entity_poly.type
_entity_poly.pdbx_seq_one_letter_code
_entity_poly.pdbx_strand_id
1 'polypeptide(L)'
;MPALRVFALAALIWTGGAAPVPAESGNAGRLNARPLFLEAADALLELAVKPDQAPVWRFPGWVPDEVEARLRRAGVEEAQLSVLRRPEVRRVGSDGVALLPPVALLLEFRPEVRAAVYAELARSPLNPDHFGPLFLFGQPEAWLVGSDLSATQQDLVKRLRWQRGGHWRFSDVSALIQAARSAPEILAARRFMTRRQAWRLWLEPPAPAQQEAFLRHWTADERHLDTQPLLTALAAGRAGDSLELALLLPPLARERVYTYPSLRDAVAGRLPDCNWTALNFFSPRPGTYYLDPQPAYLELTQNYREVASPGSFGDLACFISPEGLVFHSCVVLGDGFVFTKNGEGLFAPWLIMPIRDLEAVYGDEGRRSVRYFRLKP
;
A
#
# COMPACT_ATOMS: atom_id res chain seq x y z
N MET A 1 -38.77 5.34 -45.77
CA MET A 1 -37.49 5.61 -46.48
C MET A 1 -37.38 7.11 -46.71
N PRO A 2 -36.19 7.74 -46.65
CA PRO A 2 -35.02 7.62 -45.75
C PRO A 2 -34.96 8.91 -44.85
N ALA A 3 -34.02 9.26 -43.98
CA ALA A 3 -32.63 8.90 -43.79
C ALA A 3 -32.22 9.15 -42.32
N LEU A 4 -31.20 8.40 -41.90
CA LEU A 4 -30.51 8.39 -40.62
C LEU A 4 -30.21 9.78 -40.04
N ARG A 5 -30.53 9.99 -38.76
CA ARG A 5 -29.78 10.93 -37.89
C ARG A 5 -28.77 10.13 -37.10
N VAL A 6 -27.52 10.19 -37.55
CA VAL A 6 -26.33 9.75 -36.83
C VAL A 6 -26.17 10.69 -35.62
N PHE A 7 -26.38 10.16 -34.42
CA PHE A 7 -25.88 10.79 -33.20
C PHE A 7 -24.36 10.62 -33.20
N ALA A 8 -23.65 11.75 -33.32
CA ALA A 8 -22.22 11.79 -33.14
C ALA A 8 -21.88 11.46 -31.69
N LEU A 9 -21.12 10.37 -31.50
CA LEU A 9 -20.40 10.08 -30.26
C LEU A 9 -19.47 11.27 -29.96
N ALA A 10 -19.82 12.07 -28.96
CA ALA A 10 -18.84 12.88 -28.25
C ALA A 10 -18.12 11.95 -27.27
N ALA A 11 -16.84 11.68 -27.56
CA ALA A 11 -15.93 11.05 -26.63
C ALA A 11 -15.80 11.93 -25.38
N LEU A 12 -16.54 11.59 -24.33
CA LEU A 12 -16.27 12.10 -22.98
C LEU A 12 -14.98 11.42 -22.51
N ILE A 13 -13.88 12.13 -22.66
CA ILE A 13 -12.60 11.77 -22.06
C ILE A 13 -12.79 11.78 -20.54
N TRP A 14 -12.52 10.61 -19.98
CA TRP A 14 -12.54 10.27 -18.57
C TRP A 14 -11.50 11.11 -17.80
N THR A 15 -11.91 12.24 -17.21
CA THR A 15 -11.05 13.09 -16.35
C THR A 15 -11.29 12.78 -14.86
N GLY A 16 -11.23 11.50 -14.50
CA GLY A 16 -11.32 11.02 -13.10
C GLY A 16 -9.97 10.61 -12.49
N GLY A 17 -8.85 10.83 -13.19
CA GLY A 17 -7.52 10.56 -12.68
C GLY A 17 -7.02 11.75 -11.86
N ALA A 18 -6.40 11.48 -10.70
CA ALA A 18 -5.58 12.46 -9.99
C ALA A 18 -4.65 13.15 -11.01
N ALA A 19 -4.54 14.48 -10.93
CA ALA A 19 -3.68 15.25 -11.81
C ALA A 19 -2.26 14.65 -11.84
N PRO A 20 -1.62 14.54 -13.01
CA PRO A 20 -0.23 14.12 -13.08
C PRO A 20 0.60 15.02 -12.16
N VAL A 21 1.29 14.44 -11.18
CA VAL A 21 2.26 15.17 -10.37
C VAL A 21 3.39 15.57 -11.32
N PRO A 22 3.71 16.87 -11.48
CA PRO A 22 4.86 17.27 -12.28
C PRO A 22 6.13 16.72 -11.62
N ALA A 23 6.83 15.83 -12.31
CA ALA A 23 8.18 15.42 -11.96
C ALA A 23 9.13 16.62 -12.08
N GLU A 24 10.02 16.80 -11.10
CA GLU A 24 11.13 17.75 -11.23
C GLU A 24 12.03 17.24 -12.36
N SER A 25 12.08 17.98 -13.47
CA SER A 25 12.89 17.61 -14.64
C SER A 25 14.38 17.73 -14.32
N GLY A 26 14.94 16.68 -13.75
CA GLY A 26 16.37 16.53 -13.53
C GLY A 26 17.08 15.93 -14.74
N ASN A 27 18.41 15.79 -14.62
CA ASN A 27 19.25 15.13 -15.63
C ASN A 27 18.90 13.64 -15.86
N ALA A 28 17.97 13.07 -15.09
CA ALA A 28 17.48 11.71 -15.19
C ALA A 28 16.27 11.56 -16.14
N GLY A 29 15.84 12.61 -16.85
CA GLY A 29 14.62 12.58 -17.66
C GLY A 29 13.38 12.89 -16.83
N ARG A 30 12.19 12.70 -17.42
CA ARG A 30 10.91 13.03 -16.76
C ARG A 30 10.07 11.78 -16.58
N LEU A 31 9.62 11.50 -15.35
CA LEU A 31 8.64 10.44 -15.09
C LEU A 31 7.20 10.98 -15.15
N ASN A 32 6.38 10.36 -15.98
CA ASN A 32 4.94 10.55 -15.96
C ASN A 32 4.28 9.39 -15.25
N ALA A 33 3.40 9.67 -14.30
CA ALA A 33 2.79 8.64 -13.46
C ALA A 33 1.29 8.50 -13.74
N ARG A 34 0.79 7.27 -13.78
CA ARG A 34 -0.66 6.98 -13.81
C ARG A 34 -1.01 5.95 -12.75
N PRO A 35 -2.08 6.17 -11.96
CA PRO A 35 -2.50 5.21 -10.96
C PRO A 35 -3.13 3.98 -11.60
N LEU A 36 -2.98 2.85 -10.95
CA LEU A 36 -3.76 1.62 -11.17
C LEU A 36 -4.10 0.98 -9.83
N PHE A 37 -5.09 0.09 -9.83
CA PHE A 37 -5.46 -0.67 -8.64
C PHE A 37 -5.17 -2.14 -8.86
N LEU A 38 -4.53 -2.75 -7.86
CA LEU A 38 -4.22 -4.18 -7.82
C LEU A 38 -5.07 -4.84 -6.75
N GLU A 39 -5.61 -6.00 -7.05
CA GLU A 39 -6.33 -6.85 -6.10
C GLU A 39 -5.76 -8.25 -6.13
N ALA A 40 -5.83 -8.94 -4.99
CA ALA A 40 -5.44 -10.33 -4.92
C ALA A 40 -6.35 -11.19 -5.80
N ALA A 41 -5.75 -12.13 -6.53
CA ALA A 41 -6.50 -13.14 -7.26
C ALA A 41 -7.25 -14.08 -6.32
N ASP A 42 -8.33 -14.69 -6.80
CA ASP A 42 -9.21 -15.55 -5.99
C ASP A 42 -8.47 -16.71 -5.34
N ALA A 43 -7.53 -17.33 -6.07
CA ALA A 43 -6.69 -18.40 -5.54
C ALA A 43 -5.90 -17.99 -4.29
N LEU A 44 -5.53 -16.71 -4.17
CA LEU A 44 -4.85 -16.19 -2.99
C LEU A 44 -5.85 -15.91 -1.86
N LEU A 45 -7.06 -15.42 -2.18
CA LEU A 45 -8.12 -15.19 -1.19
C LEU A 45 -8.57 -16.48 -0.50
N GLU A 46 -8.49 -17.63 -1.16
CA GLU A 46 -8.75 -18.94 -0.54
C GLU A 46 -7.75 -19.30 0.56
N LEU A 47 -6.55 -18.72 0.55
CA LEU A 47 -5.54 -18.88 1.61
C LEU A 47 -5.73 -17.90 2.77
N ALA A 48 -6.58 -16.88 2.62
CA ALA A 48 -6.81 -15.88 3.66
C ALA A 48 -7.59 -16.49 4.84
N VAL A 49 -7.27 -16.04 6.05
CA VAL A 49 -8.14 -16.27 7.21
C VAL A 49 -9.51 -15.68 6.88
N LYS A 50 -10.57 -16.45 7.16
CA LYS A 50 -11.94 -15.99 6.93
C LYS A 50 -12.24 -14.86 7.93
N PRO A 51 -12.63 -13.66 7.45
CA PRO A 51 -12.97 -12.55 8.34
C PRO A 51 -14.22 -12.85 9.16
N ASP A 52 -14.36 -12.09 10.25
CA ASP A 52 -15.56 -12.11 11.08
C ASP A 52 -16.81 -11.77 10.24
N GLN A 53 -17.90 -12.52 10.45
CA GLN A 53 -19.17 -12.33 9.72
C GLN A 53 -20.00 -11.14 10.24
N ALA A 54 -19.54 -10.53 11.33
CA ALA A 54 -20.06 -9.31 11.92
C ALA A 54 -18.88 -8.50 12.50
N PRO A 55 -19.04 -7.19 12.75
CA PRO A 55 -18.01 -6.41 13.42
C PRO A 55 -17.65 -7.01 14.77
N VAL A 56 -16.36 -7.17 15.04
CA VAL A 56 -15.83 -7.64 16.33
C VAL A 56 -14.66 -6.76 16.76
N TRP A 57 -14.74 -6.25 17.98
CA TRP A 57 -13.69 -5.48 18.63
C TRP A 57 -13.15 -6.25 19.83
N ARG A 58 -11.86 -6.58 19.80
CA ARG A 58 -11.18 -7.39 20.81
C ARG A 58 -10.28 -6.51 21.67
N PHE A 59 -10.45 -6.58 22.98
CA PHE A 59 -9.67 -5.88 24.01
C PHE A 59 -8.97 -6.91 24.91
N PRO A 60 -7.80 -7.45 24.49
CA PRO A 60 -7.14 -8.55 25.20
C PRO A 60 -6.57 -8.12 26.54
N GLY A 61 -6.90 -8.84 27.61
CA GLY A 61 -6.43 -8.59 28.98
C GLY A 61 -7.15 -7.44 29.70
N TRP A 62 -8.19 -6.86 29.10
CA TRP A 62 -8.97 -5.78 29.71
C TRP A 62 -10.20 -6.32 30.42
N VAL A 63 -10.63 -5.64 31.48
CA VAL A 63 -11.91 -5.91 32.13
C VAL A 63 -13.03 -5.00 31.59
N PRO A 64 -14.30 -5.38 31.77
CA PRO A 64 -15.47 -4.59 31.36
C PRO A 64 -15.40 -3.08 31.55
N ASP A 65 -15.10 -2.63 32.77
CA ASP A 65 -15.13 -1.21 33.13
C ASP A 65 -14.00 -0.42 32.48
N GLU A 66 -12.84 -1.04 32.24
CA GLU A 66 -11.70 -0.41 31.57
C GLU A 66 -12.01 -0.15 30.10
N VAL A 67 -12.65 -1.11 29.42
CA VAL A 67 -13.08 -0.95 28.02
C VAL A 67 -14.08 0.19 27.92
N GLU A 68 -15.08 0.24 28.79
CA GLU A 68 -16.08 1.31 28.79
C GLU A 68 -15.48 2.68 29.10
N ALA A 69 -14.59 2.75 30.11
CA ALA A 69 -13.87 3.98 30.41
C ALA A 69 -13.04 4.45 29.22
N ARG A 70 -12.42 3.53 28.47
CA ARG A 70 -11.65 3.86 27.28
C ARG A 70 -12.52 4.35 26.13
N LEU A 71 -13.63 3.67 25.85
CA LEU A 71 -14.58 4.08 24.81
C LEU A 71 -15.21 5.45 25.13
N ARG A 72 -15.52 5.71 26.41
CA ARG A 72 -16.00 7.03 26.85
C ARG A 72 -14.95 8.12 26.61
N ARG A 73 -13.67 7.86 26.87
CA ARG A 73 -12.56 8.78 26.54
C ARG A 73 -12.41 9.01 25.03
N ALA A 74 -12.72 8.00 24.22
CA ALA A 74 -12.77 8.13 22.76
C ALA A 74 -14.02 8.90 22.26
N GLY A 75 -14.91 9.32 23.16
CA GLY A 75 -16.09 10.12 22.85
C GLY A 75 -17.35 9.30 22.54
N VAL A 76 -17.35 8.00 22.84
CA VAL A 76 -18.57 7.17 22.74
C VAL A 76 -19.56 7.59 23.82
N GLU A 77 -20.77 7.95 23.40
CA GLU A 77 -21.81 8.49 24.26
C GLU A 77 -22.51 7.40 25.08
N GLU A 78 -23.15 7.77 26.18
CA GLU A 78 -23.78 6.80 27.09
C GLU A 78 -24.89 5.98 26.41
N ALA A 79 -25.65 6.58 25.48
CA ALA A 79 -26.63 5.87 24.66
C ALA A 79 -25.97 4.77 23.80
N GLN A 80 -24.79 5.04 23.23
CA GLN A 80 -24.02 4.10 22.42
C GLN A 80 -23.37 3.01 23.29
N LEU A 81 -22.81 3.39 24.45
CA LEU A 81 -22.30 2.44 25.45
C LEU A 81 -23.40 1.49 25.93
N SER A 82 -24.63 1.98 26.10
CA SER A 82 -25.77 1.13 26.50
C SER A 82 -26.02 -0.01 25.51
N VAL A 83 -25.81 0.24 24.20
CA VAL A 83 -25.90 -0.80 23.16
C VAL A 83 -24.75 -1.80 23.31
N LEU A 84 -23.53 -1.32 23.55
CA LEU A 84 -22.34 -2.17 23.73
C LEU A 84 -22.37 -3.02 25.01
N ARG A 85 -23.14 -2.62 26.02
CA ARG A 85 -23.34 -3.39 27.26
C ARG A 85 -24.30 -4.55 27.12
N ARG A 86 -25.12 -4.58 26.06
CA ARG A 86 -26.15 -5.61 25.91
C ARG A 86 -25.51 -7.01 25.89
N PRO A 87 -26.07 -8.00 26.60
CA PRO A 87 -25.47 -9.33 26.70
C PRO A 87 -25.22 -9.99 25.35
N GLU A 88 -26.03 -9.70 24.32
CA GLU A 88 -25.85 -10.23 22.97
C GLU A 88 -24.67 -9.60 22.21
N VAL A 89 -24.29 -8.35 22.53
CA VAL A 89 -23.20 -7.58 21.92
C VAL A 89 -21.87 -7.78 22.67
N ARG A 90 -21.89 -8.21 23.93
CA ARG A 90 -20.71 -8.33 24.77
C ARG A 90 -20.34 -9.79 25.07
N ARG A 91 -19.07 -10.11 24.96
CA ARG A 91 -18.49 -11.37 25.46
C ARG A 91 -17.35 -11.03 26.42
N VAL A 92 -17.36 -11.65 27.60
CA VAL A 92 -16.33 -11.49 28.63
C VAL A 92 -15.76 -12.87 28.91
N GLY A 93 -14.44 -13.00 28.83
CA GLY A 93 -13.71 -14.25 29.10
C GLY A 93 -12.43 -13.99 29.89
N SER A 94 -11.69 -15.04 30.18
CA SER A 94 -10.38 -14.95 30.86
C SER A 94 -9.38 -14.08 30.10
N ASP A 95 -9.48 -14.08 28.77
CA ASP A 95 -8.48 -13.47 27.89
C ASP A 95 -8.85 -12.00 27.55
N GLY A 96 -9.95 -11.49 28.10
CA GLY A 96 -10.40 -10.10 27.96
C GLY A 96 -11.85 -9.95 27.51
N VAL A 97 -12.14 -8.83 26.85
CA VAL A 97 -13.48 -8.45 26.39
C VAL A 97 -13.54 -8.42 24.87
N ALA A 98 -14.60 -8.98 24.30
CA ALA A 98 -14.96 -8.80 22.90
C ALA A 98 -16.33 -8.12 22.79
N LEU A 99 -16.42 -7.11 21.92
CA LEU A 99 -17.66 -6.42 21.59
C LEU A 99 -18.04 -6.71 20.14
N LEU A 100 -19.33 -6.89 19.87
CA LEU A 100 -19.90 -7.18 18.56
C LEU A 100 -20.83 -6.04 18.11
N PRO A 101 -20.29 -4.83 17.86
CA PRO A 101 -21.12 -3.66 17.60
C PRO A 101 -21.99 -3.88 16.35
N PRO A 102 -23.30 -3.61 16.40
CA PRO A 102 -24.13 -3.67 15.20
C PRO A 102 -23.70 -2.59 14.21
N VAL A 103 -23.80 -2.86 12.90
CA VAL A 103 -23.43 -1.88 11.85
C VAL A 103 -24.19 -0.56 12.00
N ALA A 104 -25.44 -0.59 12.46
CA ALA A 104 -26.21 0.61 12.76
C ALA A 104 -25.48 1.54 13.75
N LEU A 105 -24.88 0.99 14.82
CA LEU A 105 -24.11 1.75 15.79
C LEU A 105 -22.84 2.35 15.17
N LEU A 106 -22.15 1.60 14.30
CA LEU A 106 -20.95 2.10 13.60
C LEU A 106 -21.27 3.30 12.69
N LEU A 107 -22.46 3.29 12.08
CA LEU A 107 -22.96 4.37 11.24
C LEU A 107 -23.41 5.60 12.03
N GLU A 108 -23.76 5.44 13.31
CA GLU A 108 -24.11 6.55 14.21
C GLU A 108 -22.89 7.32 14.73
N PHE A 109 -21.69 6.73 14.71
CA PHE A 109 -20.51 7.43 15.17
C PHE A 109 -20.20 8.66 14.32
N ARG A 110 -19.98 9.77 15.04
CA ARG A 110 -19.31 10.94 14.47
C ARG A 110 -17.91 10.54 13.96
N PRO A 111 -17.40 11.14 12.87
CA PRO A 111 -16.12 10.78 12.29
C PRO A 111 -14.96 10.77 13.31
N GLU A 112 -14.95 11.72 14.23
CA GLU A 112 -13.89 11.88 15.24
C GLU A 112 -13.94 10.77 16.29
N VAL A 113 -15.14 10.36 16.70
CA VAL A 113 -15.35 9.25 17.63
C VAL A 113 -14.93 7.92 16.99
N ARG A 114 -15.32 7.68 15.72
CA ARG A 114 -14.89 6.49 14.97
C ARG A 114 -13.37 6.41 14.88
N ALA A 115 -12.71 7.50 14.50
CA ALA A 115 -11.25 7.56 14.41
C ALA A 115 -10.58 7.27 15.76
N ALA A 116 -11.10 7.82 16.86
CA ALA A 116 -10.57 7.60 18.20
C ALA A 116 -10.74 6.15 18.67
N VAL A 117 -11.92 5.55 18.47
CA VAL A 117 -12.16 4.13 18.77
C VAL A 117 -11.24 3.23 17.95
N TYR A 118 -11.12 3.47 16.65
CA TYR A 118 -10.32 2.62 15.77
C TYR A 118 -8.82 2.77 16.04
N ALA A 119 -8.36 3.94 16.50
CA ALA A 119 -7.00 4.13 16.96
C ALA A 119 -6.67 3.30 18.22
N GLU A 120 -7.65 3.07 19.11
CA GLU A 120 -7.49 2.15 20.25
C GLU A 120 -7.47 0.69 19.79
N LEU A 121 -8.36 0.30 18.87
CA LEU A 121 -8.39 -1.07 18.32
C LEU A 121 -7.11 -1.44 17.57
N ALA A 122 -6.53 -0.47 16.85
CA ALA A 122 -5.29 -0.62 16.09
C ALA A 122 -4.06 -0.98 16.96
N ARG A 123 -4.15 -0.88 18.29
CA ARG A 123 -3.05 -1.24 19.19
C ARG A 123 -2.88 -2.75 19.37
N SER A 124 -3.85 -3.55 18.92
CA SER A 124 -3.82 -5.00 19.07
C SER A 124 -3.92 -5.71 17.72
N PRO A 125 -3.01 -6.66 17.39
CA PRO A 125 -3.10 -7.46 16.18
C PRO A 125 -4.31 -8.40 16.16
N LEU A 126 -5.00 -8.58 17.30
CA LEU A 126 -6.27 -9.31 17.36
C LEU A 126 -7.42 -8.56 16.67
N ASN A 127 -7.23 -7.30 16.29
CA ASN A 127 -8.15 -6.53 15.45
C ASN A 127 -7.51 -6.29 14.07
N PRO A 128 -7.36 -7.32 13.21
CA PRO A 128 -6.48 -7.26 12.04
C PRO A 128 -6.80 -6.11 11.09
N ASP A 129 -8.08 -5.85 10.78
CA ASP A 129 -8.49 -4.77 9.86
C ASP A 129 -8.38 -3.36 10.48
N HIS A 130 -8.19 -3.26 11.80
CA HIS A 130 -7.92 -2.00 12.50
C HIS A 130 -6.41 -1.81 12.71
N PHE A 131 -5.69 -2.89 12.99
CA PHE A 131 -4.24 -2.95 13.12
C PHE A 131 -3.55 -2.63 11.79
N GLY A 132 -4.02 -3.25 10.70
CA GLY A 132 -3.59 -3.01 9.33
C GLY A 132 -4.76 -2.57 8.44
N PRO A 133 -5.27 -1.33 8.61
CA PRO A 133 -6.42 -0.86 7.84
C PRO A 133 -6.06 -0.67 6.36
N LEU A 134 -7.08 -0.67 5.51
CA LEU A 134 -6.93 -0.30 4.11
C LEU A 134 -6.71 1.22 4.01
N PHE A 135 -5.52 1.64 3.55
CA PHE A 135 -5.23 3.05 3.27
C PHE A 135 -5.83 3.45 1.92
N LEU A 136 -6.67 4.48 1.91
CA LEU A 136 -7.32 5.00 0.70
C LEU A 136 -6.57 6.24 0.21
N PHE A 137 -5.42 6.03 -0.44
CA PHE A 137 -4.61 7.11 -1.00
C PHE A 137 -5.33 7.89 -2.11
N GLY A 138 -5.01 9.18 -2.24
CA GLY A 138 -5.68 10.07 -3.20
C GLY A 138 -7.15 10.32 -2.84
N GLN A 139 -8.02 10.29 -3.86
CA GLN A 139 -9.46 10.48 -3.70
C GLN A 139 -10.10 9.14 -3.33
N PRO A 140 -10.75 8.99 -2.16
CA PRO A 140 -11.31 7.71 -1.76
C PRO A 140 -12.38 7.16 -2.73
N GLU A 141 -13.11 8.04 -3.43
CA GLU A 141 -14.10 7.63 -4.42
C GLU A 141 -13.46 6.87 -5.59
N ALA A 142 -12.20 7.18 -5.95
CA ALA A 142 -11.47 6.47 -7.00
C ALA A 142 -11.23 5.00 -6.67
N TRP A 143 -11.18 4.63 -5.37
CA TRP A 143 -11.02 3.24 -4.94
C TRP A 143 -12.24 2.38 -5.24
N LEU A 144 -13.42 2.98 -5.30
CA LEU A 144 -14.67 2.28 -5.58
C LEU A 144 -14.85 2.02 -7.08
N VAL A 145 -14.21 2.84 -7.93
CA VAL A 145 -14.26 2.72 -9.38
C VAL A 145 -13.56 1.42 -9.81
N GLY A 146 -14.30 0.55 -10.52
CA GLY A 146 -13.80 -0.75 -10.94
C GLY A 146 -13.57 -1.73 -9.79
N SER A 147 -14.19 -1.50 -8.62
CA SER A 147 -14.34 -2.53 -7.59
C SER A 147 -15.61 -3.34 -7.86
N ASP A 148 -15.61 -4.61 -7.46
CA ASP A 148 -16.76 -5.50 -7.58
C ASP A 148 -17.78 -5.33 -6.43
N LEU A 149 -17.61 -4.31 -5.59
CA LEU A 149 -18.52 -4.04 -4.48
C LEU A 149 -19.90 -3.64 -5.00
N SER A 150 -20.96 -4.18 -4.38
CA SER A 150 -22.34 -3.76 -4.66
C SER A 150 -22.57 -2.30 -4.27
N ALA A 151 -23.62 -1.66 -4.81
CA ALA A 151 -23.96 -0.27 -4.48
C ALA A 151 -24.15 -0.05 -2.96
N THR A 152 -24.74 -1.04 -2.27
CA THR A 152 -24.89 -1.04 -0.81
C THR A 152 -23.53 -1.08 -0.11
N GLN A 153 -22.61 -1.94 -0.55
CA GLN A 153 -21.27 -2.03 0.04
C GLN A 153 -20.45 -0.77 -0.23
N GLN A 154 -20.58 -0.16 -1.41
CA GLN A 154 -19.93 1.11 -1.72
C GLN A 154 -20.44 2.26 -0.83
N ASP A 155 -21.75 2.32 -0.52
CA ASP A 155 -22.30 3.28 0.45
C ASP A 155 -21.70 3.08 1.85
N LEU A 156 -21.58 1.82 2.29
CA LEU A 156 -20.94 1.51 3.57
C LEU A 156 -19.47 1.97 3.61
N VAL A 157 -18.68 1.75 2.56
CA VAL A 157 -17.30 2.25 2.51
C VAL A 157 -17.27 3.77 2.64
N LYS A 158 -18.15 4.50 1.93
CA LYS A 158 -18.21 5.97 2.00
C LYS A 158 -18.57 6.49 3.40
N ARG A 159 -19.41 5.77 4.13
CA ARG A 159 -19.92 6.19 5.45
C ARG A 159 -19.05 5.73 6.62
N LEU A 160 -18.38 4.59 6.49
CA LEU A 160 -17.55 3.98 7.53
C LEU A 160 -16.06 4.31 7.40
N ARG A 161 -15.62 4.89 6.28
CA ARG A 161 -14.25 5.43 6.18
C ARG A 161 -13.98 6.44 7.31
N TRP A 162 -12.72 6.48 7.72
CA TRP A 162 -12.25 7.34 8.80
C TRP A 162 -10.91 7.96 8.43
N GLN A 163 -10.51 9.01 9.14
CA GLN A 163 -9.23 9.69 8.93
C GLN A 163 -8.34 9.59 10.15
N ARG A 164 -7.04 9.44 9.91
CA ARG A 164 -6.00 9.62 10.93
C ARG A 164 -4.69 9.98 10.24
N GLY A 165 -3.98 10.95 10.81
CA GLY A 165 -2.76 11.50 10.22
C GLY A 165 -2.96 12.10 8.82
N GLY A 166 -4.15 12.66 8.52
CA GLY A 166 -4.46 13.26 7.22
C GLY A 166 -4.81 12.28 6.09
N HIS A 167 -4.83 10.96 6.36
CA HIS A 167 -5.14 9.94 5.36
C HIS A 167 -6.47 9.24 5.64
N TRP A 168 -7.22 8.95 4.57
CA TRP A 168 -8.42 8.14 4.63
C TRP A 168 -8.10 6.65 4.79
N ARG A 169 -8.90 5.96 5.59
CA ARG A 169 -8.74 4.55 5.93
C ARG A 169 -10.09 3.84 5.98
N PHE A 170 -10.06 2.52 5.79
CA PHE A 170 -11.21 1.65 5.93
C PHE A 170 -10.84 0.36 6.67
N SER A 171 -11.70 -0.07 7.60
CA SER A 171 -11.47 -1.23 8.49
C SER A 171 -12.67 -2.19 8.56
N ASP A 172 -13.87 -1.76 8.17
CA ASP A 172 -15.12 -2.48 8.46
C ASP A 172 -15.49 -3.51 7.38
N VAL A 173 -14.57 -4.40 7.02
CA VAL A 173 -14.85 -5.47 6.02
C VAL A 173 -16.01 -6.37 6.45
N SER A 174 -16.13 -6.64 7.74
CA SER A 174 -17.22 -7.43 8.31
C SER A 174 -18.58 -6.76 8.14
N ALA A 175 -18.65 -5.42 8.12
CA ALA A 175 -19.87 -4.70 7.76
C ALA A 175 -20.25 -4.91 6.28
N LEU A 176 -19.25 -4.96 5.37
CA LEU A 176 -19.48 -5.27 3.96
C LEU A 176 -19.96 -6.71 3.76
N ILE A 177 -19.40 -7.65 4.53
CA ILE A 177 -19.78 -9.07 4.51
C ILE A 177 -21.20 -9.25 5.04
N GLN A 178 -21.53 -8.58 6.15
CA GLN A 178 -22.88 -8.65 6.72
C GLN A 178 -23.94 -8.06 5.78
N ALA A 179 -23.58 -7.08 4.95
CA ALA A 179 -24.47 -6.50 3.94
C ALA A 179 -24.60 -7.35 2.67
N ALA A 180 -23.75 -8.36 2.49
CA ALA A 180 -23.70 -9.18 1.29
C ALA A 180 -24.94 -10.08 1.19
N ARG A 181 -25.50 -10.17 -0.01
CA ARG A 181 -26.67 -10.98 -0.35
C ARG A 181 -26.32 -12.26 -1.12
N SER A 182 -25.05 -12.44 -1.45
CA SER A 182 -24.57 -13.57 -2.25
C SER A 182 -23.10 -13.86 -1.96
N ALA A 183 -22.65 -15.08 -2.29
CA ALA A 183 -21.23 -15.45 -2.16
C ALA A 183 -20.28 -14.56 -2.99
N PRO A 184 -20.62 -14.13 -4.24
CA PRO A 184 -19.83 -13.14 -4.97
C PRO A 184 -19.65 -11.82 -4.24
N GLU A 185 -20.68 -11.30 -3.55
CA GLU A 185 -20.56 -10.04 -2.79
C GLU A 185 -19.67 -10.20 -1.55
N ILE A 186 -19.66 -11.39 -0.91
CA ILE A 186 -18.72 -11.71 0.17
C ILE A 186 -17.29 -11.73 -0.38
N LEU A 187 -17.08 -12.36 -1.53
CA LEU A 187 -15.77 -12.43 -2.18
C LEU A 187 -15.27 -11.04 -2.58
N ALA A 188 -16.14 -10.20 -3.15
CA ALA A 188 -15.83 -8.81 -3.50
C ALA A 188 -15.42 -7.98 -2.28
N ALA A 189 -16.12 -8.12 -1.14
CA ALA A 189 -15.75 -7.46 0.12
C ALA A 189 -14.36 -7.89 0.60
N ARG A 190 -14.06 -9.19 0.56
CA ARG A 190 -12.73 -9.73 0.91
C ARG A 190 -11.64 -9.23 -0.02
N ARG A 191 -11.91 -9.25 -1.34
CA ARG A 191 -10.98 -8.78 -2.38
C ARG A 191 -10.68 -7.29 -2.21
N PHE A 192 -11.68 -6.48 -1.89
CA PHE A 192 -11.51 -5.05 -1.68
C PHE A 192 -10.49 -4.72 -0.57
N MET A 193 -10.41 -5.50 0.50
CA MET A 193 -9.39 -5.31 1.55
C MET A 193 -7.96 -5.59 1.09
N THR A 194 -7.82 -6.36 0.01
CA THR A 194 -6.52 -6.56 -0.64
C THR A 194 -6.19 -5.45 -1.62
N ARG A 195 -7.15 -4.63 -2.05
CA ARG A 195 -6.94 -3.60 -3.07
C ARG A 195 -5.78 -2.69 -2.68
N ARG A 196 -4.87 -2.39 -3.61
CA ARG A 196 -3.76 -1.45 -3.42
C ARG A 196 -3.67 -0.51 -4.61
N GLN A 197 -3.53 0.79 -4.34
CA GLN A 197 -3.16 1.74 -5.37
C GLN A 197 -1.66 1.56 -5.67
N ALA A 198 -1.36 1.32 -6.94
CA ALA A 198 -0.01 1.31 -7.49
C ALA A 198 0.10 2.40 -8.56
N TRP A 199 1.30 2.58 -9.10
CA TRP A 199 1.57 3.59 -10.12
C TRP A 199 2.40 3.02 -11.27
N ARG A 200 1.92 3.17 -12.50
CA ARG A 200 2.72 2.97 -13.70
C ARG A 200 3.47 4.24 -14.04
N LEU A 201 4.74 4.09 -14.39
CA LEU A 201 5.63 5.21 -14.70
C LEU A 201 6.11 5.10 -16.15
N TRP A 202 6.10 6.23 -16.86
CA TRP A 202 6.63 6.38 -18.20
C TRP A 202 7.78 7.38 -18.16
N LEU A 203 8.96 6.90 -18.55
CA LEU A 203 10.17 7.68 -18.66
C LEU A 203 10.24 8.35 -20.03
N GLU A 204 10.28 9.67 -20.03
CA GLU A 204 10.64 10.46 -21.21
C GLU A 204 12.14 10.77 -21.19
N PRO A 205 12.80 10.74 -22.36
CA PRO A 205 14.22 11.06 -22.46
C PRO A 205 14.48 12.53 -22.12
N PRO A 206 15.70 12.86 -21.66
CA PRO A 206 16.08 14.23 -21.35
C PRO A 206 16.41 15.01 -22.64
N ALA A 207 16.80 16.28 -22.50
CA ALA A 207 17.40 17.01 -23.62
C ALA A 207 18.73 16.36 -24.06
N PRO A 208 19.16 16.50 -25.33
CA PRO A 208 20.40 15.90 -25.83
C PRO A 208 21.65 16.20 -24.98
N ALA A 209 21.75 17.41 -24.43
CA ALA A 209 22.86 17.83 -23.58
C ALA A 209 22.97 17.07 -22.24
N GLN A 210 21.93 16.33 -21.84
CA GLN A 210 21.85 15.61 -20.57
C GLN A 210 21.89 14.08 -20.75
N GLN A 211 22.04 13.58 -21.98
CA GLN A 211 21.98 12.15 -22.29
C GLN A 211 22.98 11.31 -21.48
N GLU A 212 24.21 11.79 -21.31
CA GLU A 212 25.24 11.07 -20.54
C GLU A 212 24.86 10.90 -19.07
N ALA A 213 24.33 11.96 -18.44
CA ALA A 213 23.86 11.91 -17.07
C ALA A 213 22.62 11.02 -16.91
N PHE A 214 21.72 11.03 -17.89
CA PHE A 214 20.57 10.14 -17.96
C PHE A 214 20.98 8.67 -18.05
N LEU A 215 21.92 8.34 -18.94
CA LEU A 215 22.43 6.99 -19.07
C LEU A 215 23.08 6.52 -17.77
N ARG A 216 23.98 7.32 -17.17
CA ARG A 216 24.59 7.00 -15.87
C ARG A 216 23.58 6.76 -14.77
N HIS A 217 22.54 7.59 -14.69
CA HIS A 217 21.50 7.45 -13.67
C HIS A 217 20.77 6.11 -13.81
N TRP A 218 20.22 5.80 -14.98
CA TRP A 218 19.39 4.62 -15.18
C TRP A 218 20.17 3.31 -15.30
N THR A 219 21.46 3.36 -15.65
CA THR A 219 22.36 2.21 -15.53
C THR A 219 22.92 2.04 -14.11
N ALA A 220 22.53 2.92 -13.16
CA ALA A 220 22.98 2.93 -11.77
C ALA A 220 24.51 2.85 -11.65
N ASP A 221 25.22 3.73 -12.36
CA ASP A 221 26.69 3.73 -12.44
C ASP A 221 27.23 2.35 -12.84
N GLU A 222 26.75 1.82 -13.97
CA GLU A 222 27.17 0.54 -14.58
C GLU A 222 26.69 -0.75 -13.89
N ARG A 223 25.87 -0.65 -12.84
CA ARG A 223 25.28 -1.83 -12.17
C ARG A 223 24.15 -2.48 -12.93
N HIS A 224 23.56 -1.76 -13.88
CA HIS A 224 22.42 -2.20 -14.67
C HIS A 224 22.60 -1.92 -16.18
N LEU A 225 23.75 -2.33 -16.72
CA LEU A 225 24.12 -2.09 -18.13
C LEU A 225 23.20 -2.80 -19.15
N ASP A 226 22.50 -3.87 -18.77
CA ASP A 226 21.62 -4.60 -19.69
C ASP A 226 20.52 -3.73 -20.31
N THR A 227 20.16 -2.60 -19.67
CA THR A 227 19.16 -1.66 -20.20
C THR A 227 19.76 -0.54 -21.06
N GLN A 228 21.08 -0.39 -21.10
CA GLN A 228 21.75 0.70 -21.80
C GLN A 228 21.40 0.78 -23.30
N PRO A 229 21.28 -0.32 -24.07
CA PRO A 229 20.88 -0.23 -25.48
C PRO A 229 19.48 0.38 -25.65
N LEU A 230 18.53 0.00 -24.78
CA LEU A 230 17.17 0.51 -24.80
C LEU A 230 17.11 1.98 -24.38
N LEU A 231 17.86 2.37 -23.35
CA LEU A 231 17.99 3.75 -22.89
C LEU A 231 18.63 4.65 -23.96
N THR A 232 19.66 4.15 -24.65
CA THR A 232 20.32 4.86 -25.75
C THR A 232 19.34 5.08 -26.91
N ALA A 233 18.56 4.04 -27.27
CA ALA A 233 17.54 4.16 -28.31
C ALA A 233 16.44 5.16 -27.93
N LEU A 234 15.98 5.15 -26.68
CA LEU A 234 15.01 6.11 -26.17
C LEU A 234 15.56 7.55 -26.21
N ALA A 235 16.80 7.76 -25.79
CA ALA A 235 17.47 9.06 -25.78
C ALA A 235 17.69 9.64 -27.19
N ALA A 236 17.88 8.78 -28.20
CA ALA A 236 18.02 9.16 -29.61
C ALA A 236 16.68 9.32 -30.35
N GLY A 237 15.56 8.98 -29.69
CA GLY A 237 14.21 9.02 -30.26
C GLY A 237 13.69 10.44 -30.53
N ARG A 238 12.42 10.51 -30.93
CA ARG A 238 11.72 11.78 -31.18
C ARG A 238 11.14 12.35 -29.90
N ALA A 239 10.93 13.66 -29.88
CA ALA A 239 10.19 14.32 -28.81
C ALA A 239 8.79 13.68 -28.65
N GLY A 240 8.46 13.28 -27.42
CA GLY A 240 7.22 12.56 -27.11
C GLY A 240 7.36 11.04 -27.02
N ASP A 241 8.52 10.48 -27.40
CA ASP A 241 8.82 9.07 -27.12
C ASP A 241 8.94 8.86 -25.61
N SER A 242 8.34 7.77 -25.11
CA SER A 242 8.40 7.39 -23.71
C SER A 242 8.46 5.87 -23.56
N LEU A 243 9.06 5.42 -22.46
CA LEU A 243 9.22 4.00 -22.14
C LEU A 243 8.60 3.70 -20.79
N GLU A 244 7.85 2.61 -20.69
CA GLU A 244 7.37 2.17 -19.38
C GLU A 244 8.55 1.71 -18.50
N LEU A 245 8.67 2.31 -17.31
CA LEU A 245 9.80 2.11 -16.41
C LEU A 245 9.95 0.65 -15.96
N ALA A 246 8.87 -0.12 -15.93
CA ALA A 246 8.91 -1.55 -15.61
C ALA A 246 9.91 -2.33 -16.49
N LEU A 247 10.10 -1.90 -17.75
CA LEU A 247 11.05 -2.51 -18.69
C LEU A 247 12.52 -2.20 -18.35
N LEU A 248 12.76 -1.21 -17.50
CA LEU A 248 14.08 -0.80 -17.04
C LEU A 248 14.41 -1.31 -15.63
N LEU A 249 13.48 -2.02 -14.98
CA LEU A 249 13.74 -2.61 -13.68
C LEU A 249 14.69 -3.81 -13.80
N PRO A 250 15.58 -4.06 -12.82
CA PRO A 250 16.38 -5.28 -12.74
C PRO A 250 15.51 -6.56 -12.72
N PRO A 251 16.08 -7.74 -13.04
CA PRO A 251 15.32 -8.97 -13.23
C PRO A 251 14.32 -9.30 -12.10
N LEU A 252 14.76 -9.26 -10.83
CA LEU A 252 13.90 -9.54 -9.68
C LEU A 252 12.69 -8.59 -9.62
N ALA A 253 12.94 -7.30 -9.78
CA ALA A 253 11.91 -6.28 -9.67
C ALA A 253 10.97 -6.31 -10.87
N ARG A 254 11.50 -6.53 -12.07
CA ARG A 254 10.73 -6.65 -13.31
C ARG A 254 9.78 -7.85 -13.29
N GLU A 255 10.23 -8.99 -12.78
CA GLU A 255 9.40 -10.20 -12.63
C GLU A 255 8.23 -9.98 -11.65
N ARG A 256 8.42 -9.13 -10.63
CA ARG A 256 7.52 -9.02 -9.49
C ARG A 256 6.64 -7.77 -9.48
N VAL A 257 7.01 -6.71 -10.18
CA VAL A 257 6.25 -5.46 -10.15
C VAL A 257 4.78 -5.69 -10.55
N TYR A 258 3.87 -5.18 -9.71
CA TYR A 258 2.42 -5.34 -9.83
C TYR A 258 1.88 -6.76 -9.59
N THR A 259 2.59 -7.60 -8.85
CA THR A 259 2.12 -8.93 -8.47
C THR A 259 1.95 -9.09 -6.98
N TYR A 260 1.11 -10.06 -6.60
CA TYR A 260 1.07 -10.57 -5.23
C TYR A 260 1.99 -11.78 -5.10
N PRO A 261 2.60 -11.99 -3.92
CA PRO A 261 3.30 -13.21 -3.59
C PRO A 261 2.44 -14.44 -3.79
N SER A 262 3.10 -15.50 -4.23
CA SER A 262 2.55 -16.85 -4.26
C SER A 262 3.25 -17.73 -3.23
N LEU A 263 2.69 -18.90 -2.94
CA LEU A 263 3.38 -19.90 -2.12
C LEU A 263 4.70 -20.38 -2.73
N ARG A 264 4.90 -20.19 -4.05
CA ARG A 264 6.17 -20.53 -4.72
C ARG A 264 7.29 -19.56 -4.38
N ASP A 265 6.95 -18.35 -3.94
CA ASP A 265 7.94 -17.37 -3.50
C ASP A 265 8.50 -17.72 -2.11
N ALA A 266 7.83 -18.58 -1.34
CA ALA A 266 8.31 -18.99 -0.03
C ALA A 266 9.60 -19.83 -0.17
N VAL A 267 10.70 -19.32 0.36
CA VAL A 267 11.98 -20.03 0.40
C VAL A 267 12.30 -20.39 1.85
N ALA A 268 12.62 -21.66 2.10
CA ALA A 268 12.82 -22.19 3.44
C ALA A 268 11.66 -21.86 4.42
N GLY A 269 10.42 -21.86 3.92
CA GLY A 269 9.23 -21.57 4.71
C GLY A 269 8.98 -20.08 5.01
N ARG A 270 9.76 -19.17 4.43
CA ARG A 270 9.61 -17.71 4.63
C ARG A 270 9.31 -17.03 3.31
N LEU A 271 8.33 -16.14 3.32
CA LEU A 271 8.05 -15.28 2.17
C LEU A 271 9.09 -14.16 2.09
N PRO A 272 9.42 -13.70 0.88
CA PRO A 272 10.20 -12.48 0.70
C PRO A 272 9.53 -11.29 1.39
N ASP A 273 10.31 -10.49 2.10
CA ASP A 273 9.86 -9.26 2.73
C ASP A 273 10.42 -8.03 1.99
N CYS A 274 10.18 -6.85 2.57
CA CYS A 274 10.68 -5.58 2.06
C CYS A 274 12.21 -5.48 2.06
N ASN A 275 12.88 -6.01 3.09
CA ASN A 275 14.34 -5.96 3.21
C ASN A 275 15.00 -6.87 2.18
N TRP A 276 14.55 -8.12 2.08
CA TRP A 276 15.02 -9.08 1.08
C TRP A 276 14.84 -8.54 -0.34
N THR A 277 13.70 -7.91 -0.62
CA THR A 277 13.40 -7.35 -1.94
C THR A 277 14.34 -6.19 -2.26
N ALA A 278 14.54 -5.27 -1.31
CA ALA A 278 15.37 -4.09 -1.50
C ALA A 278 16.86 -4.44 -1.67
N LEU A 279 17.40 -5.30 -0.79
CA LEU A 279 18.82 -5.68 -0.81
C LEU A 279 19.19 -6.55 -2.01
N ASN A 280 18.25 -7.32 -2.57
CA ASN A 280 18.47 -8.10 -3.78
C ASN A 280 18.15 -7.33 -5.08
N PHE A 281 17.86 -6.01 -5.04
CA PHE A 281 17.34 -5.28 -6.20
C PHE A 281 18.23 -5.43 -7.46
N PHE A 282 19.54 -5.25 -7.33
CA PHE A 282 20.49 -5.45 -8.43
C PHE A 282 21.06 -6.87 -8.52
N SER A 283 20.66 -7.79 -7.64
CA SER A 283 21.22 -9.13 -7.63
C SER A 283 20.68 -9.96 -8.80
N PRO A 284 21.53 -10.50 -9.69
CA PRO A 284 21.09 -11.37 -10.78
C PRO A 284 20.58 -12.73 -10.24
N ARG A 285 21.00 -13.11 -9.03
CA ARG A 285 20.56 -14.32 -8.33
C ARG A 285 20.22 -13.96 -6.88
N PRO A 286 18.94 -13.68 -6.59
CA PRO A 286 18.51 -13.24 -5.27
C PRO A 286 18.92 -14.25 -4.18
N GLY A 287 19.73 -13.81 -3.22
CA GLY A 287 20.21 -14.64 -2.13
C GLY A 287 19.14 -14.82 -1.06
N THR A 288 19.09 -15.97 -0.41
CA THR A 288 18.11 -16.26 0.66
C THR A 288 18.52 -15.68 2.01
N TYR A 289 19.78 -15.27 2.17
CA TYR A 289 20.36 -14.80 3.44
C TYR A 289 19.61 -13.60 4.02
N TYR A 290 19.11 -12.69 3.18
CA TYR A 290 18.39 -11.49 3.63
C TYR A 290 16.95 -11.75 4.07
N LEU A 291 16.46 -12.99 4.01
CA LEU A 291 15.23 -13.37 4.70
C LEU A 291 15.41 -13.34 6.22
N ASP A 292 16.65 -13.44 6.69
CA ASP A 292 17.00 -13.24 8.09
C ASP A 292 17.32 -11.74 8.36
N PRO A 293 16.69 -11.12 9.37
CA PRO A 293 16.95 -9.73 9.72
C PRO A 293 18.42 -9.41 10.04
N GLN A 294 19.17 -10.34 10.64
CA GLN A 294 20.55 -10.06 11.05
C GLN A 294 21.50 -9.92 9.84
N PRO A 295 21.57 -10.88 8.89
CA PRO A 295 22.29 -10.69 7.64
C PRO A 295 21.83 -9.47 6.84
N ALA A 296 20.53 -9.16 6.80
CA ALA A 296 20.03 -7.98 6.10
C ALA A 296 20.57 -6.67 6.71
N TYR A 297 20.62 -6.59 8.04
CA TYR A 297 21.21 -5.44 8.74
C TYR A 297 22.73 -5.32 8.52
N LEU A 298 23.44 -6.45 8.54
CA LEU A 298 24.88 -6.46 8.26
C LEU A 298 25.18 -6.00 6.84
N GLU A 299 24.41 -6.45 5.85
CA GLU A 299 24.51 -6.00 4.46
C GLU A 299 24.36 -4.48 4.35
N LEU A 300 23.28 -3.92 4.94
CA LEU A 300 23.01 -2.49 4.91
C LEU A 300 24.15 -1.68 5.55
N THR A 301 24.67 -2.12 6.70
CA THR A 301 25.70 -1.37 7.43
C THR A 301 27.11 -1.51 6.84
N GLN A 302 27.42 -2.66 6.23
CA GLN A 302 28.75 -2.93 5.68
C GLN A 302 28.89 -2.47 4.23
N ASN A 303 27.87 -2.69 3.40
CA ASN A 303 27.98 -2.49 1.96
C ASN A 303 27.28 -1.22 1.47
N TYR A 304 26.44 -0.59 2.29
CA TYR A 304 25.83 0.69 1.94
C TYR A 304 26.45 1.84 2.72
N ARG A 305 26.45 3.03 2.13
CA ARG A 305 26.73 4.30 2.79
C ARG A 305 25.45 5.10 2.89
N GLU A 306 25.23 5.76 4.02
CA GLU A 306 24.13 6.70 4.14
C GLU A 306 24.39 7.94 3.26
N VAL A 307 23.33 8.47 2.66
CA VAL A 307 23.35 9.69 1.85
C VAL A 307 22.28 10.65 2.34
N ALA A 308 22.55 11.96 2.26
CA ALA A 308 21.64 12.98 2.76
C ALA A 308 20.32 13.05 1.97
N SER A 309 20.37 12.74 0.68
CA SER A 309 19.21 12.70 -0.21
C SER A 309 19.38 11.59 -1.25
N PRO A 310 18.29 10.93 -1.67
CA PRO A 310 18.37 9.96 -2.75
C PRO A 310 18.65 10.69 -4.06
N GLY A 311 19.53 10.14 -4.88
CA GLY A 311 19.92 10.77 -6.15
C GLY A 311 20.24 9.79 -7.26
N SER A 312 20.23 8.49 -6.97
CA SER A 312 20.53 7.43 -7.93
C SER A 312 19.41 6.40 -7.95
N PHE A 313 19.10 5.91 -9.15
CA PHE A 313 18.28 4.72 -9.33
C PHE A 313 18.86 3.56 -8.51
N GLY A 314 18.04 2.97 -7.65
CA GLY A 314 18.46 1.87 -6.79
C GLY A 314 19.00 2.27 -5.41
N ASP A 315 19.04 3.56 -5.07
CA ASP A 315 19.22 3.97 -3.66
C ASP A 315 18.12 3.34 -2.80
N LEU A 316 18.41 2.99 -1.56
CA LEU A 316 17.42 2.46 -0.62
C LEU A 316 16.87 3.58 0.26
N ALA A 317 15.57 3.56 0.51
CA ALA A 317 14.93 4.34 1.56
C ALA A 317 14.48 3.39 2.68
N CYS A 318 14.95 3.63 3.89
CA CYS A 318 14.67 2.80 5.06
C CYS A 318 13.93 3.61 6.14
N PHE A 319 12.82 3.05 6.64
CA PHE A 319 12.04 3.59 7.75
C PHE A 319 12.61 3.03 9.05
N ILE A 320 13.25 3.91 9.83
CA ILE A 320 14.05 3.54 10.99
C ILE A 320 13.45 4.16 12.25
N SER A 321 13.30 3.36 13.31
CA SER A 321 12.83 3.85 14.62
C SER A 321 13.93 4.57 15.39
N PRO A 322 13.60 5.30 16.47
CA PRO A 322 14.59 5.98 17.31
C PRO A 322 15.62 5.02 17.90
N GLU A 323 15.25 3.75 18.10
CA GLU A 323 16.12 2.67 18.59
C GLU A 323 17.02 2.08 17.50
N GLY A 324 16.92 2.55 16.25
CA GLY A 324 17.74 2.10 15.12
C GLY A 324 17.21 0.87 14.40
N LEU A 325 15.99 0.41 14.72
CA LEU A 325 15.38 -0.75 14.06
C LEU A 325 14.83 -0.36 12.68
N VAL A 326 15.15 -1.15 11.66
CA VAL A 326 14.62 -0.99 10.29
C VAL A 326 13.27 -1.69 10.19
N PHE A 327 12.19 -0.92 10.03
CA PHE A 327 10.82 -1.44 9.94
C PHE A 327 10.37 -1.70 8.50
N HIS A 328 10.89 -0.93 7.55
CA HIS A 328 10.56 -1.08 6.14
C HIS A 328 11.70 -0.56 5.28
N SER A 329 11.97 -1.23 4.17
CA SER A 329 12.96 -0.82 3.17
C SER A 329 12.33 -0.85 1.79
N CYS A 330 12.61 0.16 0.98
CA CYS A 330 12.17 0.25 -0.41
C CYS A 330 13.27 0.83 -1.29
N VAL A 331 13.12 0.67 -2.61
CA VAL A 331 14.11 1.09 -3.60
C VAL A 331 13.63 2.35 -4.30
N VAL A 332 14.45 3.40 -4.29
CA VAL A 332 14.20 4.66 -4.98
C VAL A 332 14.36 4.47 -6.48
N LEU A 333 13.32 4.84 -7.22
CA LEU A 333 13.31 4.81 -8.68
C LEU A 333 13.60 6.20 -9.29
N GLY A 334 13.06 7.26 -8.66
CA GLY A 334 13.15 8.64 -9.16
C GLY A 334 11.85 9.42 -8.89
N ASP A 335 11.92 10.75 -8.88
CA ASP A 335 10.77 11.68 -8.71
C ASP A 335 9.84 11.34 -7.53
N GLY A 336 10.43 10.88 -6.41
CA GLY A 336 9.68 10.49 -5.21
C GLY A 336 8.91 9.16 -5.34
N PHE A 337 9.11 8.39 -6.40
CA PHE A 337 8.59 7.04 -6.55
C PHE A 337 9.59 5.99 -6.11
N VAL A 338 9.06 4.92 -5.51
CA VAL A 338 9.82 3.78 -5.02
C VAL A 338 9.21 2.46 -5.50
N PHE A 339 10.05 1.46 -5.71
CA PHE A 339 9.65 0.07 -5.81
C PHE A 339 9.70 -0.57 -4.42
N THR A 340 8.63 -1.25 -4.02
CA THR A 340 8.52 -1.81 -2.68
C THR A 340 7.71 -3.10 -2.67
N LYS A 341 8.01 -3.94 -1.68
CA LYS A 341 7.14 -5.00 -1.18
C LYS A 341 6.47 -4.49 0.08
N ASN A 342 5.16 -4.30 0.09
CA ASN A 342 4.42 -3.70 1.22
C ASN A 342 4.23 -4.62 2.46
N GLY A 343 5.32 -5.24 2.94
CA GLY A 343 5.35 -6.17 4.07
C GLY A 343 5.61 -7.62 3.69
N GLU A 344 5.67 -8.49 4.68
CA GLU A 344 6.03 -9.92 4.55
C GLU A 344 4.87 -10.84 4.14
N GLY A 345 3.62 -10.36 4.21
CA GLY A 345 2.43 -11.17 3.99
C GLY A 345 2.14 -11.52 2.52
N LEU A 346 1.31 -12.55 2.31
CA LEU A 346 0.76 -12.92 1.00
C LEU A 346 -0.06 -11.79 0.36
N PHE A 347 -0.74 -10.96 1.16
CA PHE A 347 -1.54 -9.82 0.69
C PHE A 347 -0.77 -8.51 0.62
N ALA A 348 0.56 -8.57 0.69
CA ALA A 348 1.45 -7.44 0.46
C ALA A 348 2.05 -7.57 -0.95
N PRO A 349 1.57 -6.80 -1.95
CA PRO A 349 2.11 -6.91 -3.30
C PRO A 349 3.49 -6.25 -3.43
N TRP A 350 4.18 -6.58 -4.51
CA TRP A 350 5.25 -5.74 -5.06
C TRP A 350 4.63 -4.69 -5.98
N LEU A 351 4.93 -3.42 -5.74
CA LEU A 351 4.38 -2.34 -6.55
C LEU A 351 5.30 -1.11 -6.56
N ILE A 352 4.94 -0.17 -7.43
CA ILE A 352 5.52 1.17 -7.44
C ILE A 352 4.52 2.13 -6.79
N MET A 353 5.01 2.96 -5.87
CA MET A 353 4.20 4.00 -5.21
C MET A 353 5.04 5.21 -4.80
N PRO A 354 4.42 6.37 -4.52
CA PRO A 354 5.08 7.52 -3.93
C PRO A 354 5.64 7.20 -2.55
N ILE A 355 6.84 7.70 -2.23
CA ILE A 355 7.45 7.54 -0.91
C ILE A 355 6.61 8.17 0.20
N ARG A 356 5.93 9.29 -0.08
CA ARG A 356 4.98 9.94 0.85
C ARG A 356 3.82 9.01 1.27
N ASP A 357 3.40 8.10 0.39
CA ASP A 357 2.33 7.16 0.71
C ASP A 357 2.88 6.05 1.63
N LEU A 358 4.16 5.70 1.51
CA LEU A 358 4.84 4.81 2.46
C LEU A 358 5.08 5.49 3.81
N GLU A 359 5.39 6.78 3.84
CA GLU A 359 5.51 7.56 5.09
C GLU A 359 4.21 7.54 5.90
N ALA A 360 3.06 7.60 5.23
CA ALA A 360 1.75 7.46 5.88
C ALA A 360 1.54 6.11 6.56
N VAL A 361 2.14 5.03 6.03
CA VAL A 361 1.97 3.65 6.52
C VAL A 361 3.05 3.29 7.53
N TYR A 362 4.30 3.56 7.20
CA TYR A 362 5.48 3.10 7.92
C TYR A 362 6.16 4.19 8.74
N GLY A 363 5.80 5.46 8.59
CA GLY A 363 6.38 6.57 9.38
C GLY A 363 5.95 6.61 10.85
N ASP A 364 4.91 5.84 11.24
CA ASP A 364 4.40 5.74 12.62
C ASP A 364 4.15 7.12 13.26
N GLU A 365 3.38 7.97 12.58
CA GLU A 365 3.05 9.34 13.04
C GLU A 365 4.29 10.20 13.31
N GLY A 366 5.35 10.01 12.52
CA GLY A 366 6.60 10.74 12.62
C GLY A 366 7.57 10.18 13.65
N ARG A 367 7.24 9.05 14.30
CA ARG A 367 8.17 8.37 15.22
C ARG A 367 9.32 7.70 14.49
N ARG A 368 9.17 7.39 13.20
CA ARG A 368 10.24 6.81 12.38
C ARG A 368 10.73 7.82 11.36
N SER A 369 12.05 7.88 11.22
CA SER A 369 12.72 8.70 10.21
C SER A 369 12.96 7.89 8.94
N VAL A 370 12.86 8.53 7.78
CA VAL A 370 13.35 7.97 6.51
C VAL A 370 14.83 8.30 6.38
N ARG A 371 15.67 7.29 6.17
CA ARG A 371 17.10 7.43 5.89
C ARG A 371 17.43 6.78 4.56
N TYR A 372 18.35 7.37 3.81
CA TYR A 372 18.69 6.94 2.47
C TYR A 372 20.07 6.29 2.42
N PHE A 373 20.19 5.19 1.68
CA PHE A 373 21.40 4.39 1.61
C PHE A 373 21.77 4.10 0.15
N ARG A 374 23.04 4.28 -0.18
CA ARG A 374 23.60 3.93 -1.50
C ARG A 374 24.60 2.79 -1.36
N LEU A 375 24.45 1.76 -2.19
CA LEU A 375 25.41 0.66 -2.24
C LEU A 375 26.79 1.21 -2.65
N LYS A 376 27.82 0.93 -1.85
CA LYS A 376 29.22 1.37 -2.07
C LYS A 376 29.77 0.75 -3.37
N PRO A 377 30.67 1.44 -4.09
CA PRO A 377 31.21 1.02 -5.39
C PRO A 377 31.55 -0.46 -5.48
#